data_AF-A0A8B9JG26-F1
#
_entry.id   AF-A0A8B9JG26-F1
#
_cell.length_a   1.000
_cell.length_b   1.000
_cell.length_c   1.000
_cell.angle_alpha   90.00
_cell.angle_beta   90.00
_cell.angle_gamma   90.00
#
_symmetry.space_group_name_H-M   'P 1'
#
loop_
_entity.id
_entity.type
_entity.pdbx_description
1 polymer ?
#
loop_
_entity_poly.entity_id
_entity_poly.type
_entity_poly.pdbx_seq_one_letter_code
_entity_poly.pdbx_strand_id
1 'polypeptide(L)'
;MASRAGPRATGTDGSDFQHRERVASHYQMSVALKSEIKKLNLVHAVLWALVAAQVLVSQLNLVSHRVVASPYQWEYPYLLSIIPTAVSFMALPRNNISYLVISMISAGLFCVAPIIYGGMEMFPVAQQLYRHGKAYRFIFGFSAVSVLYLLMVIAVQVHGWQIYYSKKLLDTWFTTTQDKKKK
;
A
#
# COMPACT_ATOMS: atom_id res chain seq x y z
N MET A 1 39.56 -2.57 -34.05
CA MET A 1 39.06 -1.19 -33.92
C MET A 1 37.61 -1.17 -34.39
N ALA A 2 36.65 -1.24 -33.47
CA ALA A 2 35.23 -1.17 -33.80
C ALA A 2 34.83 0.31 -33.96
N SER A 3 34.17 0.62 -35.07
CA SER A 3 33.76 1.97 -35.47
C SER A 3 32.86 2.63 -34.42
N ARG A 4 33.38 3.68 -33.76
CA ARG A 4 32.67 4.57 -32.81
C ARG A 4 31.69 5.55 -33.47
N ALA A 5 31.39 5.39 -34.75
CA ALA A 5 30.58 6.32 -35.54
C ALA A 5 29.34 5.62 -36.11
N GLY A 6 28.46 5.17 -35.21
CA GLY A 6 27.09 4.85 -35.60
C GLY A 6 26.32 6.14 -35.96
N PRO A 7 25.20 6.04 -36.70
CA PRO A 7 24.44 7.22 -37.15
C PRO A 7 24.02 8.08 -35.95
N ARG A 8 24.53 9.31 -35.88
CA ARG A 8 24.08 10.30 -34.89
C ARG A 8 22.77 10.90 -35.37
N ALA A 9 21.81 11.07 -34.46
CA ALA A 9 20.60 11.82 -34.73
C ALA A 9 20.98 13.23 -35.22
N THR A 10 20.46 13.64 -36.36
CA THR A 10 20.70 14.97 -36.95
C THR A 10 20.37 16.06 -35.93
N GLY A 11 21.37 16.87 -35.57
CA GLY A 11 21.23 17.99 -34.63
C GLY A 11 21.85 17.81 -33.24
N THR A 12 22.62 16.75 -32.98
CA THR A 12 23.24 16.52 -31.66
C THR A 12 24.76 16.37 -31.76
N ASP A 13 25.52 17.15 -30.98
CA ASP A 13 27.00 17.09 -30.92
C ASP A 13 27.54 15.90 -30.09
N GLY A 14 26.64 15.21 -29.38
CA GLY A 14 26.96 14.06 -28.52
C GLY A 14 27.34 14.44 -27.08
N SER A 15 27.32 15.74 -26.73
CA SER A 15 27.57 16.21 -25.36
C SER A 15 26.39 15.94 -24.40
N ASP A 16 25.20 15.62 -24.93
CA ASP A 16 23.97 15.40 -24.17
C ASP A 16 23.76 13.96 -23.68
N PHE A 17 24.70 13.05 -23.97
CA PHE A 17 24.56 11.62 -23.69
C PHE A 17 24.30 11.32 -22.20
N GLN A 18 25.09 11.92 -21.31
CA GLN A 18 24.91 11.77 -19.86
C GLN A 18 23.54 12.26 -19.38
N HIS A 19 23.02 13.31 -20.03
CA HIS A 19 21.69 13.84 -19.71
C HIS A 19 20.58 12.89 -20.19
N ARG A 20 20.68 12.34 -21.40
CA ARG A 20 19.73 11.36 -21.94
C ARG A 20 19.67 10.09 -21.08
N GLU A 21 20.81 9.57 -20.66
CA GLU A 21 20.89 8.41 -19.77
C GLU A 21 20.24 8.68 -18.40
N ARG A 22 20.49 9.86 -17.81
CA ARG A 22 19.87 10.24 -16.54
C ARG A 22 18.35 10.42 -16.65
N VAL A 23 17.86 11.02 -17.73
CA VAL A 23 16.40 11.16 -17.95
C VAL A 23 15.74 9.79 -18.18
N ALA A 24 16.38 8.91 -18.97
CA ALA A 24 15.87 7.57 -19.24
C ALA A 24 15.81 6.72 -17.96
N SER A 25 16.86 6.76 -17.12
CA SER A 25 16.88 6.01 -15.85
C SER A 25 15.83 6.51 -14.86
N HIS A 26 15.59 7.82 -14.75
CA HIS A 26 14.49 8.36 -13.92
C HIS A 26 13.10 7.91 -14.40
N TYR A 27 12.88 7.87 -15.72
CA TYR A 27 11.63 7.39 -16.28
C TYR A 27 11.41 5.89 -16.02
N GLN A 28 12.44 5.06 -16.26
CA GLN A 28 12.38 3.62 -15.99
C GLN A 28 12.10 3.33 -14.51
N MET A 29 12.79 4.03 -13.61
CA MET A 29 12.56 3.91 -12.16
C MET A 29 11.12 4.29 -11.79
N SER A 30 10.60 5.39 -12.34
CA SER A 30 9.22 5.80 -12.08
C SER A 30 8.20 4.77 -12.55
N VAL A 31 8.39 4.19 -13.74
CA VAL A 31 7.49 3.15 -14.27
C VAL A 31 7.52 1.89 -13.41
N ALA A 32 8.71 1.43 -13.02
CA ALA A 32 8.86 0.26 -12.15
C ALA A 32 8.16 0.47 -10.80
N LEU A 33 8.42 1.59 -10.11
CA LEU A 33 7.81 1.90 -8.81
C LEU A 33 6.28 2.04 -8.91
N LYS A 34 5.76 2.66 -9.97
CA LYS A 34 4.31 2.73 -10.20
C LYS A 34 3.68 1.34 -10.34
N SER A 35 4.35 0.43 -11.03
CA SER A 35 3.87 -0.95 -11.20
C SER A 35 3.80 -1.67 -9.86
N GLU A 36 4.84 -1.55 -9.02
CA GLU A 36 4.85 -2.11 -7.67
C GLU A 36 3.74 -1.54 -6.79
N ILE A 37 3.57 -0.21 -6.79
CA ILE A 37 2.49 0.45 -6.02
C ILE A 37 1.11 -0.03 -6.49
N LYS A 38 0.87 -0.17 -7.81
CA LYS A 38 -0.41 -0.68 -8.33
C LYS A 38 -0.70 -2.10 -7.86
N LYS A 39 0.30 -2.99 -7.90
CA LYS A 39 0.16 -4.36 -7.41
C LYS A 39 -0.20 -4.37 -5.92
N LEU A 40 0.52 -3.60 -5.11
CA LEU A 40 0.24 -3.51 -3.68
C LEU A 40 -1.12 -2.88 -3.36
N ASN A 41 -1.54 -1.86 -4.11
CA ASN A 41 -2.87 -1.27 -3.98
C ASN A 41 -3.98 -2.28 -4.30
N LEU A 42 -3.77 -3.16 -5.29
CA LEU A 42 -4.72 -4.22 -5.61
C LEU A 42 -4.77 -5.27 -4.48
N VAL A 43 -3.62 -5.70 -3.97
CA VAL A 43 -3.56 -6.61 -2.80
C VAL A 43 -4.27 -5.99 -1.60
N HIS A 44 -4.03 -4.71 -1.31
CA HIS A 44 -4.74 -4.00 -0.26
C HIS A 44 -6.25 -3.93 -0.53
N ALA A 45 -6.69 -3.67 -1.75
CA ALA A 45 -8.11 -3.65 -2.09
C ALA A 45 -8.78 -5.01 -1.83
N VAL A 46 -8.07 -6.14 -2.05
CA VAL A 46 -8.56 -7.48 -1.69
C VAL A 46 -8.65 -7.64 -0.17
N LEU A 47 -7.61 -7.27 0.58
CA LEU A 47 -7.63 -7.33 2.05
C LEU A 47 -8.77 -6.48 2.63
N TRP A 48 -8.93 -5.26 2.12
CA TRP A 48 -10.01 -4.36 2.49
C TRP A 48 -11.37 -4.96 2.19
N ALA A 49 -11.57 -5.57 1.01
CA ALA A 49 -12.82 -6.21 0.64
C ALA A 49 -13.19 -7.37 1.58
N LEU A 50 -12.19 -8.14 2.05
CA LEU A 50 -12.41 -9.20 3.03
C LEU A 50 -12.89 -8.64 4.38
N VAL A 51 -12.24 -7.60 4.89
CA VAL A 51 -12.66 -6.93 6.14
C VAL A 51 -14.04 -6.28 5.99
N ALA A 52 -14.28 -5.58 4.87
CA ALA A 52 -15.56 -4.96 4.57
C ALA A 52 -16.69 -6.00 4.47
N ALA A 53 -16.43 -7.14 3.82
CA ALA A 53 -17.39 -8.24 3.75
C ALA A 53 -17.68 -8.83 5.14
N GLN A 54 -16.67 -9.03 5.98
CA GLN A 54 -16.86 -9.50 7.35
C GLN A 54 -17.73 -8.52 8.16
N VAL A 55 -17.41 -7.22 8.11
CA VAL A 55 -18.18 -6.17 8.80
C VAL A 55 -19.62 -6.15 8.29
N LEU A 56 -19.82 -6.17 6.98
CA LEU A 56 -21.15 -6.12 6.36
C LEU A 56 -22.00 -7.34 6.73
N VAL A 57 -21.43 -8.55 6.66
CA VAL A 57 -22.10 -9.80 7.02
C VAL A 57 -22.56 -9.78 8.48
N SER A 58 -21.71 -9.28 9.38
CA SER A 58 -22.07 -9.16 10.80
C SER A 58 -23.12 -8.08 11.05
N GLN A 59 -22.98 -6.89 10.48
CA GLN A 59 -23.91 -5.77 10.68
C GLN A 59 -25.31 -6.04 10.12
N LEU A 60 -25.37 -6.71 8.96
CA LEU A 60 -26.64 -7.11 8.34
C LEU A 60 -27.19 -8.44 8.90
N ASN A 61 -26.49 -9.07 9.85
CA ASN A 61 -26.84 -10.38 10.40
C ASN A 61 -27.08 -11.45 9.32
N LEU A 62 -26.32 -11.41 8.21
CA LEU A 62 -26.49 -12.35 7.08
C LEU A 62 -26.14 -13.79 7.48
N VAL A 63 -25.26 -13.94 8.46
CA VAL A 63 -24.83 -15.23 9.01
C VAL A 63 -24.79 -15.14 10.53
N SER A 64 -25.01 -16.28 11.21
CA SER A 64 -24.88 -16.36 12.66
C SER A 64 -23.50 -15.91 13.14
N HIS A 65 -23.48 -15.16 14.25
CA HIS A 65 -22.27 -14.72 14.95
C HIS A 65 -21.37 -15.88 15.44
N ARG A 66 -21.87 -17.12 15.41
CA ARG A 66 -21.06 -18.33 15.66
C ARG A 66 -20.12 -18.67 14.49
N VAL A 67 -20.51 -18.33 13.26
CA VAL A 67 -19.73 -18.60 12.04
C VAL A 67 -18.81 -17.43 11.73
N VAL A 68 -19.34 -16.20 11.82
CA VAL A 68 -18.58 -14.96 11.61
C VAL A 68 -18.75 -14.09 12.85
N ALA A 69 -17.71 -13.99 13.66
CA ALA A 69 -17.73 -13.16 14.85
C ALA A 69 -17.93 -11.67 14.51
N SER A 70 -18.47 -10.95 15.49
CA SER A 70 -18.57 -9.49 15.41
C SER A 70 -17.17 -8.86 15.23
N PRO A 71 -17.02 -7.88 14.32
CA PRO A 71 -15.75 -7.19 14.10
C PRO A 71 -15.17 -6.59 15.38
N TYR A 72 -13.84 -6.55 15.46
CA TYR A 72 -13.10 -5.79 16.45
C TYR A 72 -13.17 -4.30 16.16
N GLN A 73 -12.90 -3.46 17.16
CA GLN A 73 -13.03 -2.01 17.04
C GLN A 73 -12.06 -1.43 16.01
N TRP A 74 -10.88 -2.02 15.84
CA TRP A 74 -9.90 -1.57 14.85
C TRP A 74 -10.33 -1.73 13.39
N GLU A 75 -11.23 -2.68 13.10
CA GLU A 75 -11.67 -2.97 11.74
C GLU A 75 -12.48 -1.81 11.14
N TYR A 76 -13.29 -1.13 11.96
CA TYR A 76 -14.11 0.02 11.53
C TYR A 76 -13.30 1.21 10.99
N PRO A 77 -12.33 1.79 11.75
CA PRO A 77 -11.47 2.84 11.20
C PRO A 77 -10.55 2.31 10.10
N TYR A 78 -10.20 1.02 10.09
CA TYR A 78 -9.43 0.43 8.99
C TYR A 78 -10.20 0.41 7.67
N LEU A 79 -11.55 0.43 7.67
CA LEU A 79 -12.32 0.60 6.43
C LEU A 79 -12.03 1.92 5.71
N LEU A 80 -11.55 2.95 6.43
CA LEU A 80 -11.13 4.21 5.80
C LEU A 80 -9.83 4.08 5.00
N SER A 81 -9.10 2.96 5.11
CA SER A 81 -7.87 2.67 4.33
C SER A 81 -8.09 2.58 2.81
N ILE A 82 -9.34 2.52 2.35
CA ILE A 82 -9.66 2.61 0.92
C ILE A 82 -9.37 4.02 0.36
N ILE A 83 -9.46 5.06 1.19
CA ILE A 83 -9.23 6.46 0.82
C ILE A 83 -7.79 6.68 0.34
N PRO A 84 -6.73 6.39 1.13
CA PRO A 84 -5.34 6.54 0.66
C PRO A 84 -5.06 5.71 -0.59
N THR A 85 -5.70 4.55 -0.74
CA THR A 85 -5.56 3.67 -1.90
C THR A 85 -6.17 4.27 -3.17
N ALA A 86 -7.38 4.84 -3.07
CA ALA A 86 -8.03 5.54 -4.18
C ALA A 86 -7.21 6.77 -4.62
N VAL A 87 -6.76 7.58 -3.65
CA VAL A 87 -5.90 8.74 -3.92
C VAL A 87 -4.56 8.33 -4.53
N SER A 88 -3.98 7.19 -4.08
CA SER A 88 -2.77 6.61 -4.67
C SER A 88 -2.97 6.33 -6.16
N PHE A 89 -4.06 5.64 -6.54
CA PHE A 89 -4.37 5.37 -7.95
C PHE A 89 -4.55 6.64 -8.77
N MET A 90 -5.18 7.68 -8.22
CA MET A 90 -5.34 8.98 -8.91
C MET A 90 -4.01 9.71 -9.12
N ALA A 91 -3.01 9.47 -8.26
CA ALA A 91 -1.70 10.11 -8.37
C ALA A 91 -0.86 9.58 -9.55
N LEU A 92 -0.99 8.29 -9.90
CA LEU A 92 -0.07 7.61 -10.82
C LEU A 92 -0.17 8.02 -12.31
N PRO A 93 -1.36 8.26 -12.91
CA PRO A 93 -1.48 8.58 -14.33
C PRO A 93 -0.81 9.90 -14.72
N ARG A 94 -0.94 10.93 -13.86
CA ARG A 94 -0.46 12.29 -14.12
C ARG A 94 0.77 12.69 -13.32
N ASN A 95 1.41 11.76 -12.61
CA ASN A 95 2.52 12.04 -11.69
C ASN A 95 2.17 13.14 -10.68
N ASN A 96 0.96 13.12 -10.12
CA ASN A 96 0.50 14.17 -9.23
C ASN A 96 1.15 14.01 -7.86
N ILE A 97 2.19 14.82 -7.61
CA ILE A 97 2.97 14.85 -6.37
C ILE A 97 2.06 15.10 -5.15
N SER A 98 1.14 16.06 -5.23
CA SER A 98 0.28 16.41 -4.11
C SER A 98 -0.63 15.24 -3.71
N TYR A 99 -1.20 14.53 -4.69
CA TYR A 99 -2.03 13.36 -4.40
C TYR A 99 -1.20 12.21 -3.82
N LEU A 100 0.03 12.00 -4.29
CA LEU A 100 0.91 10.98 -3.72
C LEU A 100 1.24 11.29 -2.25
N VAL A 101 1.53 12.55 -1.92
CA VAL A 101 1.78 12.99 -0.54
C VAL A 101 0.54 12.82 0.34
N ILE A 102 -0.64 13.25 -0.13
CA ILE A 102 -1.91 13.07 0.60
C ILE A 102 -2.17 11.59 0.85
N SER A 103 -1.97 10.74 -0.16
CA SER A 103 -2.09 9.28 -0.03
C SER A 103 -1.15 8.71 1.04
N MET A 104 0.12 9.16 1.08
CA MET A 104 1.09 8.69 2.08
C MET A 104 0.73 9.11 3.51
N ILE A 105 0.35 10.38 3.71
CA ILE A 105 -0.03 10.88 5.04
C ILE A 105 -1.31 10.18 5.53
N SER A 106 -2.31 10.08 4.66
CA SER A 106 -3.57 9.39 4.98
C SER A 106 -3.38 7.88 5.16
N ALA A 107 -2.40 7.24 4.51
CA ALA A 107 -2.04 5.84 4.77
C ALA A 107 -1.48 5.65 6.19
N GLY A 108 -0.67 6.58 6.69
CA GLY A 108 -0.24 6.55 8.09
C GLY A 108 -1.42 6.54 9.06
N LEU A 109 -2.41 7.41 8.81
CA LEU A 109 -3.57 7.59 9.68
C LEU A 109 -4.62 6.47 9.55
N PHE A 110 -4.97 6.05 8.33
CA PHE A 110 -6.10 5.14 8.09
C PHE A 110 -5.69 3.70 7.78
N CYS A 111 -4.41 3.44 7.50
CA CYS A 111 -3.91 2.08 7.31
C CYS A 111 -3.09 1.62 8.52
N VAL A 112 -2.04 2.38 8.86
CA VAL A 112 -1.06 1.95 9.87
C VAL A 112 -1.61 2.10 11.29
N ALA A 113 -2.23 3.24 11.63
CA ALA A 113 -2.72 3.46 12.99
C ALA A 113 -3.81 2.46 13.45
N PRO A 114 -4.83 2.11 12.63
CA PRO A 114 -5.81 1.09 13.01
C PRO A 114 -5.18 -0.27 13.23
N ILE A 115 -4.17 -0.64 12.43
CA ILE A 115 -3.45 -1.90 12.61
C ILE A 115 -2.70 -1.93 13.94
N ILE A 116 -1.98 -0.86 14.30
CA ILE A 116 -1.28 -0.78 15.58
C ILE A 116 -2.27 -0.91 16.74
N TYR A 117 -3.38 -0.15 16.67
CA TYR A 117 -4.44 -0.22 17.68
C TYR A 117 -5.05 -1.62 17.78
N GLY A 118 -5.37 -2.26 16.65
CA GLY A 118 -5.92 -3.62 16.61
C GLY A 118 -4.98 -4.67 17.17
N GLY A 119 -3.67 -4.52 16.93
CA GLY A 119 -2.64 -5.37 17.51
C GLY A 119 -2.62 -5.29 19.04
N MET A 120 -2.94 -4.14 19.62
CA MET A 120 -3.07 -3.96 21.07
C MET A 120 -4.44 -4.42 21.58
N GLU A 121 -5.52 -4.12 20.87
CA GLU A 121 -6.90 -4.50 21.22
C GLU A 121 -7.04 -6.03 21.33
N MET A 122 -6.49 -6.75 20.36
CA MET A 122 -6.61 -8.21 20.29
C MET A 122 -5.61 -8.95 21.21
N PHE A 123 -4.63 -8.26 21.79
CA PHE A 123 -3.56 -8.88 22.56
C PHE A 123 -4.04 -9.66 23.79
N PRO A 124 -4.97 -9.16 24.63
CA PRO A 124 -5.50 -9.94 25.75
C PRO A 124 -6.23 -11.21 25.29
N VAL A 125 -6.94 -11.14 24.16
CA VAL A 125 -7.66 -12.29 23.58
C VAL A 125 -6.67 -13.33 23.05
N ALA A 126 -5.58 -12.89 22.41
CA ALA A 126 -4.49 -13.78 22.01
C ALA A 126 -3.83 -14.45 23.22
N GLN A 127 -3.59 -13.72 24.31
CA GLN A 127 -3.06 -14.33 25.54
C GLN A 127 -4.00 -15.41 26.09
N GLN A 128 -5.31 -15.17 26.11
CA GLN A 128 -6.30 -16.16 26.54
C GLN A 128 -6.29 -17.41 25.64
N LEU A 129 -6.14 -17.23 24.34
CA LEU A 129 -6.03 -18.34 23.39
C LEU A 129 -4.75 -19.15 23.63
N TYR A 130 -3.58 -18.50 23.61
CA TYR A 130 -2.30 -19.20 23.61
C TYR A 130 -1.88 -19.73 24.98
N ARG A 131 -2.30 -19.11 26.08
CA ARG A 131 -1.97 -19.58 27.44
C ARG A 131 -3.01 -20.52 28.03
N HIS A 132 -4.29 -20.32 27.71
CA HIS A 132 -5.38 -21.06 28.33
C HIS A 132 -6.18 -21.92 27.36
N GLY A 133 -5.89 -21.88 26.06
CA GLY A 133 -6.63 -22.63 25.04
C GLY A 133 -8.08 -22.14 24.85
N LYS A 134 -8.41 -20.94 25.31
CA LYS A 134 -9.79 -20.41 25.29
C LYS A 134 -10.00 -19.45 24.14
N ALA A 135 -10.89 -19.80 23.22
CA ALA A 135 -11.35 -18.95 22.13
C ALA A 135 -12.81 -18.55 22.34
N TYR A 136 -13.12 -17.25 22.20
CA TYR A 136 -14.47 -16.71 22.38
C TYR A 136 -15.12 -16.22 21.09
N ARG A 137 -14.31 -15.95 20.06
CA ARG A 137 -14.74 -15.45 18.75
C ARG A 137 -14.18 -16.35 17.66
N PHE A 138 -15.01 -16.66 16.66
CA PHE A 138 -14.68 -17.58 15.59
C PHE A 138 -14.96 -16.97 14.21
N ILE A 139 -14.11 -17.31 13.24
CA ILE A 139 -14.31 -17.03 11.82
C ILE A 139 -14.13 -18.37 11.10
N PHE A 140 -15.22 -18.88 10.51
CA PHE A 140 -15.27 -20.17 9.81
C PHE A 140 -14.66 -21.33 10.62
N GLY A 141 -14.97 -21.40 11.91
CA GLY A 141 -14.49 -22.47 12.81
C GLY A 141 -13.08 -22.26 13.38
N PHE A 142 -12.31 -21.29 12.89
CA PHE A 142 -11.01 -20.91 13.45
C PHE A 142 -11.16 -19.78 14.46
N SER A 143 -10.22 -19.66 15.39
CA SER A 143 -10.20 -18.53 16.33
C SER A 143 -10.02 -17.22 15.56
N ALA A 144 -10.95 -16.29 15.75
CA ALA A 144 -10.97 -15.01 15.02
C ALA A 144 -9.66 -14.23 15.25
N VAL A 145 -9.13 -14.25 16.48
CA VAL A 145 -7.88 -13.54 16.81
C VAL A 145 -6.69 -14.07 16.00
N SER A 146 -6.58 -15.38 15.79
CA SER A 146 -5.50 -15.97 14.98
C SER A 146 -5.61 -15.57 13.51
N VAL A 147 -6.82 -15.64 12.95
CA VAL A 147 -7.09 -15.25 11.55
C VAL A 147 -6.77 -13.77 11.33
N LEU A 148 -7.20 -12.91 12.25
CA LEU A 148 -7.02 -11.46 12.13
C LEU A 148 -5.58 -11.01 12.38
N TYR A 149 -4.83 -11.65 13.29
CA TYR A 149 -3.38 -11.37 13.40
C TYR A 149 -2.63 -11.77 12.12
N LEU A 150 -2.99 -12.88 11.48
CA LEU A 150 -2.39 -13.25 10.19
C LEU A 150 -2.69 -12.19 9.12
N LEU A 151 -3.95 -11.77 8.99
CA LEU A 151 -4.36 -10.68 8.10
C LEU A 151 -3.56 -9.41 8.41
N MET A 152 -3.41 -9.07 9.68
CA MET A 152 -2.70 -7.89 10.15
C MET A 152 -1.22 -7.91 9.77
N VAL A 153 -0.53 -9.06 9.93
CA VAL A 153 0.88 -9.20 9.52
C VAL A 153 1.03 -8.96 8.01
N ILE A 154 0.13 -9.53 7.20
CA ILE A 154 0.13 -9.31 5.75
C ILE A 154 -0.13 -7.83 5.44
N ALA A 155 -1.12 -7.22 6.09
CA ALA A 155 -1.46 -5.81 5.90
C ALA A 155 -0.29 -4.87 6.28
N VAL A 156 0.42 -5.15 7.38
CA VAL A 156 1.64 -4.40 7.77
C VAL A 156 2.68 -4.46 6.66
N GLN A 157 2.93 -5.64 6.10
CA GLN A 157 3.91 -5.79 5.01
C GLN A 157 3.47 -5.02 3.76
N VAL A 158 2.20 -5.14 3.36
CA VAL A 158 1.65 -4.42 2.20
C VAL A 158 1.80 -2.91 2.39
N HIS A 159 1.38 -2.37 3.53
CA HIS A 159 1.46 -0.94 3.81
C HIS A 159 2.90 -0.44 3.95
N GLY A 160 3.78 -1.22 4.58
CA GLY A 160 5.20 -0.90 4.69
C GLY A 160 5.84 -0.73 3.31
N TRP A 161 5.60 -1.67 2.40
CA TRP A 161 6.09 -1.58 1.02
C TRP A 161 5.42 -0.46 0.22
N GLN A 162 4.11 -0.23 0.40
CA GLN A 162 3.41 0.88 -0.25
C GLN A 162 4.02 2.23 0.11
N ILE A 163 4.26 2.49 1.40
CA ILE A 163 4.84 3.75 1.88
C ILE A 163 6.28 3.87 1.38
N TYR A 164 7.07 2.80 1.44
CA TYR A 164 8.45 2.78 0.95
C TYR A 164 8.55 3.12 -0.54
N TYR A 165 7.79 2.42 -1.39
CA TYR A 165 7.82 2.67 -2.83
C TYR A 165 7.22 4.03 -3.19
N SER A 166 6.18 4.47 -2.49
CA SER A 166 5.60 5.81 -2.68
C SER A 166 6.61 6.90 -2.34
N LYS A 167 7.40 6.74 -1.27
CA LYS A 167 8.46 7.69 -0.93
C LYS A 167 9.54 7.75 -2.01
N LYS A 168 10.00 6.58 -2.50
CA LYS A 168 10.98 6.53 -3.60
C LYS A 168 10.45 7.17 -4.90
N LEU A 169 9.17 6.94 -5.20
CA LEU A 169 8.53 7.51 -6.38
C LEU A 169 8.40 9.03 -6.25
N LEU A 170 8.04 9.51 -5.06
CA LEU A 170 7.95 10.92 -4.72
C LEU A 170 9.30 11.62 -4.93
N ASP A 171 10.38 11.02 -4.43
CA ASP A 171 11.74 11.55 -4.60
C ASP A 171 12.13 11.63 -6.08
N THR A 172 11.83 10.57 -6.85
CA THR A 172 12.08 10.53 -8.29
C THR A 172 11.34 11.66 -9.04
N TRP A 173 10.07 11.90 -8.70
CA TRP A 173 9.27 12.97 -9.31
C TRP A 173 9.75 14.36 -8.92
N PHE A 174 10.15 14.57 -7.66
CA PHE A 174 10.69 15.85 -7.21
C PHE A 174 12.02 16.18 -7.91
N THR A 175 12.97 15.24 -7.96
CA THR A 175 14.26 15.45 -8.64
C THR A 175 14.05 15.77 -10.12
N THR A 176 13.19 15.02 -10.81
CA THR A 176 12.88 15.26 -12.23
C THR A 176 12.27 16.64 -12.46
N THR A 177 11.39 17.10 -11.56
CA THR A 177 10.73 18.41 -11.69
C THR A 177 11.72 19.55 -11.43
N GLN A 178 12.63 19.40 -10.48
CA GLN A 178 13.68 20.39 -10.18
C GLN A 178 14.72 20.47 -11.30
N ASP A 179 15.16 19.33 -11.84
CA ASP A 179 16.08 19.27 -12.97
C ASP A 179 15.50 19.94 -14.23
N LYS A 180 14.16 19.93 -14.39
CA LYS A 180 13.45 20.67 -15.45
C LYS A 180 13.34 22.17 -15.19
N LYS A 181 13.26 22.63 -13.93
CA LYS A 181 13.14 24.06 -13.58
C LYS A 181 14.47 24.81 -13.59
N LYS A 182 15.58 24.11 -13.36
CA LYS A 182 16.93 24.69 -13.37
C LYS A 182 17.49 24.91 -14.77
N LYS A 183 16.76 24.51 -15.80
CA LYS A 183 17.06 24.71 -17.22
C LYS A 183 16.04 25.68 -17.81
#